data_AF-A0A3A0FY19-F1
#
_entry.id   AF-A0A3A0FY19-F1
#
_cell.length_a   1.000
_cell.length_b   1.000
_cell.length_c   1.000
_cell.angle_alpha   90.00
_cell.angle_beta   90.00
_cell.angle_gamma   90.00
#
_symmetry.space_group_name_H-M   'P 1'
#
loop_
_entity.id
_entity.type
_entity.pdbx_description
1 polymer ?
#
loop_
_entity_poly.entity_id
_entity_poly.type
_entity_poly.pdbx_seq_one_letter_code
_entity_poly.pdbx_strand_id
1 'polypeptide(L)'
;MPKFSLFGAPQGKNGSGSKHQHDFDPGKLPRHIAIIMDGNGRWARRNLLPRVEGHRAGAKTVRMVVEECRRLGIKYLTLFSFSTENWNRPKDEVGALMKLFEQYLRSELKLLLENDIRLRAIGDLSKLPQGTSNCLQEVMEQTQGCNSMQLVLALSYGGREEIISAAKYLAQKARSGELDPDQIREEHIKGALYAPDL
;
A
#
# COMPACT_ATOMS: atom_id res chain seq x y z
N MET A 1 -1.58 34.50 3.57
CA MET A 1 -2.18 33.18 3.25
C MET A 1 -2.37 32.42 4.54
N PRO A 2 -3.59 32.04 4.95
CA PRO A 2 -3.81 31.47 6.28
C PRO A 2 -3.36 30.00 6.31
N LYS A 3 -2.57 29.66 7.33
CA LYS A 3 -2.16 28.29 7.67
C LYS A 3 -3.34 27.58 8.35
N PHE A 4 -3.81 26.47 7.78
CA PHE A 4 -4.72 25.56 8.48
C PHE A 4 -3.88 24.68 9.43
N SER A 5 -3.99 24.95 10.73
CA SER A 5 -3.56 24.04 11.80
C SER A 5 -4.67 23.00 12.00
N LEU A 6 -4.36 21.72 11.77
CA LEU A 6 -5.28 20.59 11.92
C LEU A 6 -5.24 19.93 13.31
N PHE A 7 -4.54 20.54 14.27
CA PHE A 7 -4.56 20.09 15.66
C PHE A 7 -5.29 21.12 16.53
N GLY A 8 -6.58 20.90 16.69
CA GLY A 8 -7.40 21.54 17.71
C GLY A 8 -8.30 20.47 18.32
N ALA A 9 -8.14 20.22 19.63
CA ALA A 9 -9.10 19.45 20.42
C ALA A 9 -10.52 20.04 20.24
N PRO A 10 -11.60 19.24 20.36
CA PRO A 10 -12.93 19.69 20.00
C PRO A 10 -13.41 20.74 21.01
N GLN A 11 -13.43 22.01 20.59
CA GLN A 11 -14.27 23.02 21.22
C GLN A 11 -15.51 23.20 20.36
N GLY A 12 -16.67 22.96 20.97
CA GLY A 12 -17.96 23.13 20.32
C GLY A 12 -18.23 24.58 19.94
N LYS A 13 -18.83 24.78 18.78
CA LYS A 13 -20.05 25.60 18.58
C LYS A 13 -20.51 25.57 17.11
N ASN A 14 -21.82 25.64 16.98
CA ASN A 14 -22.66 25.59 15.78
C ASN A 14 -22.26 26.57 14.67
N GLY A 15 -22.39 26.14 13.41
CA GLY A 15 -22.32 27.02 12.23
C GLY A 15 -22.51 26.24 10.92
N SER A 16 -23.54 26.63 10.16
CA SER A 16 -24.10 26.01 8.95
C SER A 16 -23.12 25.76 7.80
N GLY A 17 -23.12 24.53 7.29
CA GLY A 17 -22.51 24.16 6.00
C GLY A 17 -22.55 22.65 5.79
N SER A 18 -23.53 22.16 5.03
CA SER A 18 -23.73 20.75 4.70
C SER A 18 -22.45 20.11 4.10
N LYS A 19 -21.74 19.32 4.90
CA LYS A 19 -20.93 18.18 4.45
C LYS A 19 -21.38 17.01 5.28
N HIS A 20 -21.72 15.90 4.67
CA HIS A 20 -22.11 14.68 5.37
C HIS A 20 -20.99 14.27 6.35
N GLN A 21 -21.08 14.73 7.60
CA GLN A 21 -20.36 14.15 8.72
C GLN A 21 -21.04 12.82 8.95
N HIS A 22 -20.55 11.79 8.25
CA HIS A 22 -20.84 10.44 8.65
C HIS A 22 -20.18 10.26 10.01
N ASP A 23 -21.01 10.29 11.04
CA ASP A 23 -20.62 10.02 12.42
C ASP A 23 -20.34 8.52 12.51
N PHE A 24 -19.15 8.14 12.04
CA PHE A 24 -18.68 6.78 12.14
C PHE A 24 -18.28 6.54 13.60
N ASP A 25 -18.85 5.52 14.21
CA ASP A 25 -18.37 5.01 15.49
C ASP A 25 -16.91 4.54 15.29
N PRO A 26 -15.90 5.23 15.88
CA PRO A 26 -14.51 4.87 15.69
C PRO A 26 -14.20 3.44 16.15
N GLY A 27 -14.98 2.91 17.10
CA GLY A 27 -14.86 1.53 17.58
C GLY A 27 -15.35 0.48 16.59
N LYS A 28 -16.06 0.87 15.53
CA LYS A 28 -16.57 -0.03 14.47
C LYS A 28 -15.81 0.09 13.16
N LEU A 29 -14.82 0.97 13.07
CA LEU A 29 -14.00 1.09 11.87
C LEU A 29 -13.07 -0.12 11.73
N PRO A 30 -12.85 -0.62 10.51
CA PRO A 30 -11.91 -1.70 10.29
C PRO A 30 -10.49 -1.25 10.64
N ARG A 31 -9.76 -2.11 11.35
CA ARG A 31 -8.32 -1.87 11.62
C ARG A 31 -7.49 -1.86 10.33
N HIS A 32 -7.89 -2.68 9.35
CA HIS A 32 -7.19 -2.89 8.09
C HIS A 32 -8.15 -2.89 6.91
N ILE A 33 -7.85 -2.08 5.90
CA ILE A 33 -8.53 -2.09 4.59
C ILE A 33 -7.55 -2.54 3.51
N ALA A 34 -7.96 -3.48 2.67
CA ALA A 34 -7.23 -3.87 1.47
C ALA A 34 -8.03 -3.46 0.22
N ILE A 35 -7.36 -2.81 -0.75
CA ILE A 35 -8.00 -2.28 -1.96
C ILE A 35 -7.31 -2.84 -3.20
N ILE A 36 -8.11 -3.40 -4.10
CA ILE A 36 -7.71 -3.77 -5.46
C ILE A 36 -8.02 -2.60 -6.39
N MET A 37 -6.97 -1.95 -6.88
CA MET A 37 -7.07 -0.74 -7.69
C MET A 37 -7.27 -1.06 -9.18
N ASP A 38 -8.37 -1.73 -9.52
CA ASP A 38 -8.69 -2.09 -10.90
C ASP A 38 -9.46 -0.97 -11.64
N GLY A 39 -9.41 -1.00 -12.97
CA GLY A 39 -10.22 -0.15 -13.83
C GLY A 39 -9.46 0.97 -14.53
N ASN A 40 -8.22 1.28 -14.15
CA ASN A 40 -7.41 2.35 -14.74
C ASN A 40 -7.35 2.27 -16.29
N GLY A 41 -7.02 1.10 -16.83
CA GLY A 41 -6.96 0.89 -18.28
C GLY A 41 -8.33 0.96 -18.97
N ARG A 42 -9.41 0.52 -18.30
CA ARG A 42 -10.78 0.62 -18.84
C ARG A 42 -11.27 2.08 -18.83
N TRP A 43 -10.96 2.82 -17.78
CA TRP A 43 -11.24 4.25 -17.67
C TRP A 43 -10.53 5.05 -18.76
N ALA A 44 -9.24 4.79 -19.00
CA ALA A 44 -8.49 5.45 -20.07
C ALA A 44 -9.13 5.20 -21.45
N ARG A 45 -9.47 3.93 -21.74
CA ARG A 45 -10.14 3.55 -22.99
C ARG A 45 -11.47 4.28 -23.19
N ARG A 46 -12.30 4.40 -22.15
CA ARG A 46 -13.59 5.11 -22.22
C ARG A 46 -13.44 6.61 -22.50
N ASN A 47 -12.31 7.19 -22.13
CA ASN A 47 -12.00 8.61 -22.35
C ASN A 47 -11.12 8.83 -23.59
N LEU A 48 -10.89 7.81 -24.42
CA LEU A 48 -10.01 7.88 -25.60
C LEU A 48 -8.57 8.31 -25.25
N LEU A 49 -8.10 7.95 -24.06
CA LEU A 49 -6.77 8.26 -23.56
C LEU A 49 -5.84 7.04 -23.57
N PRO A 50 -4.51 7.26 -23.66
CA PRO A 50 -3.53 6.21 -23.42
C PRO A 50 -3.68 5.58 -22.03
N ARG A 51 -3.39 4.28 -21.88
CA ARG A 51 -3.54 3.55 -20.59
C ARG A 51 -2.83 4.23 -19.42
N VAL A 52 -1.65 4.81 -19.67
CA VAL A 52 -0.84 5.52 -18.65
C VAL A 52 -1.61 6.67 -18.00
N GLU A 53 -2.50 7.36 -18.73
CA GLU A 53 -3.32 8.44 -18.18
C GLU A 53 -4.38 7.92 -17.21
N GLY A 54 -4.88 6.70 -17.43
CA GLY A 54 -5.72 6.02 -16.44
C GLY A 54 -4.96 5.71 -15.16
N HIS A 55 -3.69 5.32 -15.25
CA HIS A 55 -2.85 5.13 -14.07
C HIS A 55 -2.56 6.47 -13.35
N ARG A 56 -2.40 7.58 -14.09
CA ARG A 56 -2.28 8.90 -13.46
C ARG A 56 -3.54 9.32 -12.70
N ALA A 57 -4.72 9.09 -13.28
CA ALA A 57 -5.99 9.33 -12.61
C ALA A 57 -6.15 8.43 -11.38
N GLY A 58 -5.76 7.16 -11.49
CA GLY A 58 -5.73 6.21 -10.38
C GLY A 58 -4.87 6.71 -9.22
N ALA A 59 -3.67 7.23 -9.48
CA ALA A 59 -2.80 7.75 -8.43
C ALA A 59 -3.38 8.95 -7.68
N LYS A 60 -4.11 9.86 -8.36
CA LYS A 60 -4.85 10.94 -7.67
C LYS A 60 -5.91 10.36 -6.73
N THR A 61 -6.58 9.29 -7.15
CA THR A 61 -7.57 8.58 -6.33
C THR A 61 -6.92 7.93 -5.12
N VAL A 62 -5.76 7.29 -5.31
CA VAL A 62 -4.97 6.72 -4.22
C VAL A 62 -4.62 7.75 -3.16
N ARG A 63 -4.12 8.92 -3.57
CA ARG A 63 -3.80 9.99 -2.62
C ARG A 63 -5.00 10.36 -1.75
N MET A 64 -6.16 10.60 -2.37
CA MET A 64 -7.39 10.91 -1.63
C MET A 64 -7.77 9.80 -0.65
N VAL A 65 -7.68 8.54 -1.07
CA VAL A 65 -8.00 7.39 -0.20
C VAL A 65 -7.03 7.27 0.97
N VAL A 66 -5.73 7.50 0.75
CA VAL A 66 -4.70 7.47 1.79
C VAL A 66 -4.96 8.57 2.83
N GLU A 67 -5.23 9.80 2.38
CA GLU A 67 -5.56 10.92 3.26
C GLU A 67 -6.83 10.66 4.07
N GLU A 68 -7.88 10.12 3.44
CA GLU A 68 -9.13 9.81 4.14
C GLU A 68 -8.99 8.65 5.12
N CYS A 69 -8.27 7.57 4.77
CA CYS A 69 -7.97 6.48 5.70
C CYS A 69 -7.21 6.99 6.92
N ARG A 70 -6.24 7.88 6.69
CA ARG A 70 -5.48 8.51 7.76
C ARG A 70 -6.35 9.40 8.64
N ARG A 71 -7.24 10.19 8.04
CA ARG A 71 -8.20 11.06 8.75
C ARG A 71 -9.19 10.26 9.60
N LEU A 72 -9.65 9.12 9.08
CA LEU A 72 -10.57 8.20 9.77
C LEU A 72 -9.88 7.36 10.86
N GLY A 73 -8.55 7.37 10.94
CA GLY A 73 -7.80 6.61 11.95
C GLY A 73 -7.62 5.13 11.61
N ILE A 74 -7.79 4.74 10.35
CA ILE A 74 -7.48 3.38 9.86
C ILE A 74 -5.99 3.11 10.11
N LYS A 75 -5.67 1.93 10.65
CA LYS A 75 -4.29 1.59 11.04
C LYS A 75 -3.48 1.01 9.90
N TYR A 76 -4.11 0.24 9.02
CA TYR A 76 -3.45 -0.40 7.90
C TYR A 76 -4.26 -0.19 6.62
N LEU A 77 -3.59 0.26 5.57
CA LEU A 77 -4.14 0.34 4.22
C LEU A 77 -3.23 -0.44 3.29
N THR A 78 -3.71 -1.56 2.75
CA THR A 78 -3.00 -2.32 1.70
C THR A 78 -3.53 -1.97 0.33
N LEU A 79 -2.66 -1.55 -0.57
CA LEU A 79 -2.99 -1.26 -1.96
C LEU A 79 -2.34 -2.28 -2.89
N PHE A 80 -3.17 -3.02 -3.64
CA PHE A 80 -2.70 -3.91 -4.71
C PHE A 80 -2.23 -3.09 -5.89
N SER A 81 -0.95 -2.71 -5.83
CA SER A 81 -0.34 -1.69 -6.69
C SER A 81 0.23 -2.28 -7.97
N PHE A 82 0.79 -3.49 -7.88
CA PHE A 82 1.29 -4.21 -9.05
C PHE A 82 1.23 -5.73 -8.80
N SER A 83 0.46 -6.45 -9.60
CA SER A 83 0.30 -7.92 -9.48
C SER A 83 1.37 -8.67 -10.26
N THR A 84 1.58 -9.96 -9.94
CA THR A 84 2.48 -10.83 -10.72
C THR A 84 2.05 -10.94 -12.19
N GLU A 85 0.76 -10.93 -12.48
CA GLU A 85 0.23 -10.98 -13.84
C GLU A 85 0.52 -9.72 -14.66
N ASN A 86 0.85 -8.60 -14.01
CA ASN A 86 1.20 -7.37 -14.72
C ASN A 86 2.55 -7.48 -15.44
N TRP A 87 3.40 -8.44 -15.08
CA TRP A 87 4.63 -8.73 -15.81
C TRP A 87 4.39 -9.36 -17.19
N ASN A 88 3.20 -9.91 -17.45
CA ASN A 88 2.83 -10.47 -18.76
C ASN A 88 2.43 -9.40 -19.80
N ARG A 89 2.46 -8.11 -19.43
CA ARG A 89 2.16 -7.00 -20.34
C ARG A 89 3.37 -6.67 -21.23
N PRO A 90 3.19 -5.93 -22.34
CA PRO A 90 4.32 -5.48 -23.17
C PRO A 90 5.39 -4.75 -22.35
N LYS A 91 6.67 -5.02 -22.64
CA LYS A 91 7.82 -4.47 -21.88
C LYS A 91 7.80 -2.95 -21.78
N ASP A 92 7.41 -2.26 -22.85
CA ASP A 92 7.31 -0.80 -22.88
C ASP A 92 6.22 -0.28 -21.94
N GLU A 93 5.08 -0.97 -21.83
CA GLU A 93 4.02 -0.63 -20.87
C GLU A 93 4.54 -0.82 -19.44
N VAL A 94 5.19 -1.95 -19.15
CA VAL A 94 5.77 -2.22 -17.82
C VAL A 94 6.81 -1.15 -17.47
N GLY A 95 7.71 -0.80 -18.38
CA GLY A 95 8.72 0.25 -18.16
C GLY A 95 8.09 1.62 -17.89
N ALA A 96 7.04 1.99 -18.62
CA ALA A 96 6.31 3.24 -18.37
C ALA A 96 5.62 3.24 -17.00
N LEU A 97 5.03 2.13 -16.58
CA LEU A 97 4.40 1.99 -15.26
C LEU A 97 5.43 2.10 -14.12
N MET A 98 6.61 1.49 -14.27
CA MET A 98 7.66 1.56 -13.26
C MET A 98 8.22 2.98 -13.10
N LYS A 99 8.43 3.70 -14.20
CA LYS A 99 8.82 5.13 -14.17
C LYS A 99 7.74 5.98 -13.51
N LEU A 100 6.47 5.74 -13.84
CA LEU A 100 5.36 6.46 -13.25
C LEU A 100 5.25 6.18 -11.74
N PHE A 101 5.44 4.93 -11.33
CA PHE A 101 5.45 4.53 -9.93
C PHE A 101 6.58 5.20 -9.14
N GLU A 102 7.79 5.27 -9.71
CA GLU A 102 8.91 6.02 -9.13
C GLU A 102 8.56 7.50 -8.92
N GLN A 103 8.00 8.15 -9.94
CA GLN A 103 7.54 9.55 -9.83
C GLN A 103 6.54 9.74 -8.69
N TYR A 104 5.60 8.79 -8.54
CA TYR A 104 4.62 8.85 -7.47
C TYR A 104 5.26 8.72 -6.10
N LEU A 105 6.09 7.70 -5.87
CA LEU A 105 6.79 7.50 -4.60
C LEU A 105 7.51 8.77 -4.13
N ARG A 106 8.28 9.41 -5.03
CA ARG A 106 8.98 10.67 -4.72
C ARG A 106 8.01 11.80 -4.40
N SER A 107 6.92 11.92 -5.16
CA SER A 107 5.94 13.00 -4.97
C SER A 107 5.09 12.86 -3.71
N GLU A 108 4.90 11.62 -3.21
CA GLU A 108 4.10 11.34 -2.01
C GLU A 108 4.90 11.42 -0.71
N LEU A 109 6.24 11.32 -0.75
CA LEU A 109 7.09 11.28 0.45
C LEU A 109 6.75 12.40 1.45
N LYS A 110 6.64 13.65 0.99
CA LYS A 110 6.29 14.78 1.85
C LYS A 110 4.93 14.58 2.54
N LEU A 111 3.93 14.14 1.78
CA LEU A 111 2.58 13.87 2.30
C LEU A 111 2.61 12.75 3.34
N LEU A 112 3.36 11.68 3.09
CA LEU A 112 3.49 10.55 4.02
C LEU A 112 4.08 11.02 5.35
N LEU A 113 5.16 11.80 5.32
CA LEU A 113 5.81 12.33 6.51
C LEU A 113 4.91 13.32 7.28
N GLU A 114 4.29 14.28 6.58
CA GLU A 114 3.40 15.27 7.20
C GLU A 114 2.17 14.64 7.87
N ASN A 115 1.74 13.48 7.37
CA ASN A 115 0.60 12.74 7.90
C ASN A 115 0.99 11.60 8.85
N ASP A 116 2.27 11.43 9.18
CA ASP A 116 2.77 10.34 10.03
C ASP A 116 2.37 8.94 9.51
N ILE A 117 2.59 8.71 8.21
CA ILE A 117 2.28 7.46 7.51
C ILE A 117 3.57 6.73 7.18
N ARG A 118 3.69 5.49 7.64
CA ARG A 118 4.82 4.63 7.31
C ARG A 118 4.54 3.84 6.05
N LEU A 119 5.44 3.92 5.08
CA LEU A 119 5.39 3.11 3.86
C LEU A 119 6.01 1.73 4.11
N ARG A 120 5.35 0.69 3.63
CA ARG A 120 5.85 -0.69 3.60
C ARG A 120 5.53 -1.32 2.24
N ALA A 121 6.24 -2.36 1.87
CA ALA A 121 5.96 -3.13 0.66
C ALA A 121 5.96 -4.64 0.95
N ILE A 122 5.11 -5.38 0.24
CA ILE A 122 5.03 -6.84 0.26
C ILE A 122 5.02 -7.39 -1.17
N GLY A 123 5.49 -8.63 -1.34
CA GLY A 123 5.58 -9.30 -2.64
C GLY A 123 7.02 -9.51 -3.10
N ASP A 124 7.18 -9.93 -4.36
CA ASP A 124 8.49 -10.23 -4.95
C ASP A 124 9.18 -8.96 -5.46
N LEU A 125 9.80 -8.23 -4.53
CA LEU A 125 10.47 -6.96 -4.81
C LEU A 125 11.73 -7.13 -5.68
N SER A 126 12.28 -8.34 -5.80
CA SER A 126 13.44 -8.65 -6.64
C SER A 126 13.17 -8.42 -8.13
N LYS A 127 11.90 -8.44 -8.53
CA LYS A 127 11.46 -8.17 -9.91
C LYS A 127 11.42 -6.69 -10.28
N LEU A 128 11.49 -5.78 -9.30
CA LEU A 128 11.44 -4.36 -9.57
C LEU A 128 12.73 -3.89 -10.26
N PRO A 129 12.66 -3.01 -11.28
CA PRO A 129 13.85 -2.39 -11.83
C PRO A 129 14.64 -1.66 -10.75
N GLN A 130 15.97 -1.64 -10.87
CA GLN A 130 16.86 -1.10 -9.84
C GLN A 130 16.49 0.32 -9.39
N GLY A 131 16.18 1.22 -10.33
CA GLY A 131 15.78 2.60 -10.00
C GLY A 131 14.51 2.67 -9.16
N THR A 132 13.51 1.84 -9.51
CA THR A 132 12.26 1.72 -8.75
C THR A 132 12.50 1.10 -7.37
N SER A 133 13.32 0.06 -7.28
CA SER A 133 13.67 -0.59 -6.00
C SER A 133 14.37 0.39 -5.05
N ASN A 134 15.37 1.11 -5.56
CA ASN A 134 16.10 2.13 -4.79
C ASN A 134 15.17 3.24 -4.28
N CYS A 135 14.30 3.77 -5.14
CA CYS A 135 13.34 4.79 -4.75
C CYS A 135 12.34 4.30 -3.70
N LEU A 136 11.86 3.07 -3.83
CA LEU A 136 10.96 2.45 -2.86
C LEU A 136 11.65 2.32 -1.50
N GLN A 137 12.87 1.80 -1.48
CA GLN A 137 13.67 1.65 -0.27
C GLN A 137 13.92 3.00 0.41
N GLU A 138 14.33 4.02 -0.36
CA GLU A 138 14.57 5.38 0.14
C GLU A 138 13.34 5.95 0.87
N VAL A 139 12.13 5.81 0.29
CA VAL A 139 10.90 6.32 0.91
C VAL A 139 10.49 5.49 2.13
N MET A 140 10.67 4.16 2.10
CA MET A 140 10.41 3.31 3.27
C MET A 140 11.34 3.65 4.45
N GLU A 141 12.62 3.90 4.18
CA GLU A 141 13.61 4.31 5.19
C GLU A 141 13.26 5.67 5.79
N GLN A 142 12.87 6.65 4.97
CA GLN A 142 12.50 7.97 5.47
C GLN A 142 11.22 7.97 6.30
N THR A 143 10.27 7.08 5.98
CA THR A 143 8.98 6.97 6.69
C THR A 143 9.00 5.94 7.82
N GLN A 144 10.13 5.30 8.11
CA GLN A 144 10.21 4.19 9.07
C GLN A 144 9.80 4.57 10.51
N GLY A 145 10.01 5.84 10.89
CA GLY A 145 9.67 6.37 12.20
C GLY A 145 8.20 6.73 12.38
N CYS A 146 7.39 6.64 11.30
CA CYS A 146 5.98 7.00 11.34
C CYS A 146 5.11 5.89 11.95
N ASN A 147 4.07 6.25 12.69
CA ASN A 147 3.31 5.29 13.50
C ASN A 147 1.79 5.39 13.37
N SER A 148 1.24 6.51 12.89
CA SER A 148 -0.21 6.72 12.89
C SER A 148 -0.97 5.79 11.94
N MET A 149 -0.39 5.49 10.78
CA MET A 149 -0.94 4.56 9.79
C MET A 149 0.19 3.85 9.02
N GLN A 150 -0.04 2.59 8.66
CA GLN A 150 0.83 1.82 7.77
C GLN A 150 0.20 1.75 6.37
N LEU A 151 0.88 2.30 5.38
CA LEU A 151 0.53 2.15 3.96
C LEU A 151 1.36 0.99 3.39
N VAL A 152 0.71 -0.10 3.02
CA VAL A 152 1.35 -1.31 2.50
C VAL A 152 1.10 -1.41 1.00
N LEU A 153 2.16 -1.36 0.20
CA LEU A 153 2.08 -1.58 -1.25
C LEU A 153 2.34 -3.04 -1.57
N ALA A 154 1.34 -3.72 -2.13
CA ALA A 154 1.54 -5.06 -2.69
C ALA A 154 2.08 -4.94 -4.12
N LEU A 155 3.36 -5.30 -4.30
CA LEU A 155 4.15 -5.11 -5.51
C LEU A 155 4.72 -6.45 -5.98
N SER A 156 4.49 -6.80 -7.24
CA SER A 156 4.74 -8.16 -7.74
C SER A 156 4.12 -9.21 -6.81
N TYR A 157 2.95 -8.90 -6.25
CA TYR A 157 2.31 -9.71 -5.23
C TYR A 157 1.27 -10.65 -5.83
N GLY A 158 1.25 -11.87 -5.32
CA GLY A 158 0.18 -12.84 -5.51
C GLY A 158 0.04 -13.67 -4.23
N GLY A 159 -1.20 -13.88 -3.77
CA GLY A 159 -1.43 -14.59 -2.50
C GLY A 159 -0.96 -16.05 -2.54
N ARG A 160 -1.03 -16.68 -3.72
CA ARG A 160 -0.49 -18.04 -3.92
C ARG A 160 1.04 -18.03 -3.85
N GLU A 161 1.68 -17.06 -4.48
CA GLU A 161 3.14 -16.90 -4.43
C GLU A 161 3.64 -16.65 -3.00
N GLU A 162 2.93 -15.86 -2.21
CA GLU A 162 3.25 -15.64 -0.80
C GLU A 162 3.18 -16.95 0.01
N ILE A 163 2.09 -17.72 -0.14
CA ILE A 163 1.94 -19.03 0.52
C ILE A 163 3.05 -19.99 0.08
N ILE A 164 3.39 -20.02 -1.22
CA ILE A 164 4.48 -20.85 -1.74
C ILE A 164 5.82 -20.41 -1.14
N SER A 165 6.06 -19.10 -1.02
CA SER A 165 7.27 -18.55 -0.41
C SER A 165 7.39 -18.96 1.07
N ALA A 166 6.30 -18.82 1.83
CA ALA A 166 6.22 -19.24 3.23
C ALA A 166 6.46 -20.75 3.38
N ALA A 167 5.81 -21.57 2.54
CA ALA A 167 5.98 -23.02 2.56
C ALA A 167 7.42 -23.45 2.24
N LYS A 168 8.06 -22.83 1.25
CA LYS A 168 9.48 -23.08 0.93
C LYS A 168 10.40 -22.72 2.09
N TYR A 169 10.15 -21.59 2.75
CA TYR A 169 10.91 -21.16 3.92
C TYR A 169 10.81 -22.17 5.08
N LEU A 170 9.58 -22.60 5.41
CA LEU A 170 9.37 -23.61 6.45
C LEU A 170 9.97 -24.97 6.10
N ALA A 171 9.86 -25.39 4.83
CA ALA A 171 10.49 -26.63 4.36
C ALA A 171 12.02 -26.58 4.44
N GLN A 172 12.64 -25.43 4.19
CA GLN A 172 14.08 -25.24 4.37
C GLN A 172 14.50 -25.36 5.83
N LYS A 173 13.75 -24.74 6.76
CA LYS A 173 13.97 -24.88 8.21
C LYS A 173 13.80 -26.31 8.70
N ALA A 174 12.81 -27.03 8.16
CA ALA A 174 12.64 -28.43 8.47
C ALA A 174 13.81 -29.27 7.97
N ARG A 175 14.27 -29.01 6.74
CA ARG A 175 15.43 -29.70 6.15
C ARG A 175 16.73 -29.42 6.90
N SER A 176 16.91 -28.23 7.48
CA SER A 176 18.08 -27.90 8.31
C SER A 176 18.00 -28.44 9.75
N GLY A 177 16.86 -28.99 10.16
CA GLY A 177 16.63 -29.49 11.52
C GLY A 177 16.25 -28.39 12.53
N GLU A 178 16.00 -27.16 12.08
CA GLU A 178 15.56 -26.04 12.93
C GLU A 178 14.08 -26.13 13.33
N LEU A 179 13.29 -26.93 12.61
CA LEU A 179 11.85 -27.09 12.85
C LEU A 179 11.43 -28.54 12.55
N ASP A 180 10.73 -29.18 13.48
CA ASP A 180 10.09 -30.46 13.21
C ASP A 180 8.87 -30.24 12.29
N PRO A 181 8.79 -30.89 11.10
CA PRO A 181 7.62 -30.80 10.23
C PRO A 181 6.28 -31.05 10.93
N ASP A 182 6.24 -31.98 11.89
CA ASP A 182 5.02 -32.35 12.60
C ASP A 182 4.59 -31.29 13.63
N GLN A 183 5.45 -30.31 13.92
CA GLN A 183 5.17 -29.18 14.80
C GLN A 183 4.75 -27.91 14.04
N ILE A 184 4.66 -27.95 12.71
CA ILE A 184 4.20 -26.79 11.93
C ILE A 184 2.75 -26.47 12.26
N ARG A 185 2.50 -25.20 12.58
CA ARG A 185 1.20 -24.65 13.02
C ARG A 185 0.95 -23.30 12.37
N GLU A 186 -0.25 -22.76 12.56
CA GLU A 186 -0.68 -21.48 11.97
C GLU A 186 0.30 -20.33 12.27
N GLU A 187 0.84 -20.25 13.48
CA GLU A 187 1.82 -19.24 13.88
C GLU A 187 3.12 -19.29 13.05
N HIS A 188 3.54 -20.48 12.62
CA HIS A 188 4.72 -20.66 11.77
C HIS A 188 4.44 -20.18 10.35
N ILE A 189 3.24 -20.46 9.83
CA ILE A 189 2.81 -19.96 8.52
C ILE A 189 2.71 -18.44 8.57
N LYS A 190 2.00 -17.89 9.56
CA LYS A 190 1.87 -16.44 9.77
C LYS A 190 3.24 -15.76 9.82
N GLY A 191 4.17 -16.30 10.62
CA GLY A 191 5.53 -15.78 10.76
C GLY A 191 6.39 -15.85 9.49
N ALA A 192 6.00 -16.68 8.52
CA ALA A 192 6.70 -16.85 7.25
C ALA A 192 6.07 -16.05 6.08
N LEU A 193 4.94 -15.37 6.29
CA LEU A 193 4.35 -14.43 5.33
C LEU A 193 5.17 -13.14 5.23
N TYR A 194 4.94 -12.31 4.21
CA TYR A 194 5.75 -11.11 3.97
C TYR A 194 5.62 -10.04 5.05
N ALA A 195 4.48 -9.99 5.73
CA ALA A 195 4.20 -9.00 6.77
C ALA A 195 3.42 -9.64 7.94
N PRO A 196 4.11 -10.41 8.80
CA PRO A 196 3.50 -11.22 9.86
C PRO A 196 2.83 -10.40 10.98
N ASP A 197 3.12 -9.10 11.05
CA ASP A 197 2.64 -8.16 12.07
C ASP A 197 1.38 -7.36 11.65
N LEU A 198 0.92 -7.53 10.40
CA LEU A 198 -0.38 -7.03 9.95
C LEU A 198 -1.52 -7.86 10.59
#